data_AF-A0A072PEE2-F1
#
_entry.id   AF-A0A072PEE2-F1
#
_cell.length_a   1.000
_cell.length_b   1.000
_cell.length_c   1.000
_cell.angle_alpha   90.00
_cell.angle_beta   90.00
_cell.angle_gamma   90.00
#
_symmetry.space_group_name_H-M   'P 1'
#
loop_
_entity.id
_entity.type
_entity.pdbx_description
1 polymer ?
#
loop_
_entity_poly.entity_id
_entity_poly.type
_entity_poly.pdbx_seq_one_letter_code
_entity_poly.pdbx_strand_id
1 'polypeptide(L)'
;MIDALLSEFYEALYGRPLTEPDDAQDVENILTCIRVGRGIPDDGDDDQLREAGLEKIRMTFGIMARNSRNSLAVLTKIKLYDNPFRFFYELLQNADDARYVQCVDDPTIKFIVSQTELIVDLNEDGFSLLDVLAICSIGESSKTLDQNSTGDKGFGFKSIFGVTDKVHITSGMWSFRFQHQREEDGIGMIQPYWEPGEQLPEDVRTRFRLRLSFSENDGLETLCAQMRHLQPSIMFALRRIKKLSVRFELGPAGNGTLSFEKSVDMDGDIMTIVSRKDAQAEKHFYRVFNEEASDMPRHVERTETTSNVTIGLPISAQNDGSPLLSETGQFVFAFLPIVQIRELPFLVHADFILTDSRQAISDNAWNKALRNKIAALFCTLANRLALEKK
;
A
#
# COMPACT_ATOMS: atom_id res chain seq x y z
N MET A 1 -7.82 -23.03 18.78
CA MET A 1 -8.12 -21.59 18.87
C MET A 1 -8.80 -21.21 17.58
N ILE A 2 -10.06 -20.81 17.64
CA ILE A 2 -10.81 -20.32 16.49
C ILE A 2 -10.25 -18.92 16.16
N ASP A 3 -9.97 -18.67 14.89
CA ASP A 3 -9.52 -17.36 14.42
C ASP A 3 -10.57 -16.32 14.80
N ALA A 4 -10.20 -15.32 15.60
CA ALA A 4 -11.12 -14.29 16.10
C ALA A 4 -11.84 -13.59 14.95
N LEU A 5 -11.19 -13.46 13.79
CA LEU A 5 -11.72 -12.84 12.59
C LEU A 5 -12.77 -13.71 11.89
N LEU A 6 -12.55 -15.03 11.86
CA LEU A 6 -13.54 -15.98 11.37
C LEU A 6 -14.78 -15.98 12.27
N SER A 7 -14.58 -15.80 13.58
CA SER A 7 -15.67 -15.70 14.55
C SER A 7 -16.50 -14.43 14.38
N GLU A 8 -15.86 -13.26 14.28
CA GLU A 8 -16.54 -11.99 14.02
C GLU A 8 -17.28 -12.02 12.67
N PHE A 9 -16.68 -12.61 11.64
CA PHE A 9 -17.32 -12.73 10.33
C PHE A 9 -18.53 -13.68 10.34
N TYR A 10 -18.37 -14.84 10.97
CA TYR A 10 -19.47 -15.79 11.11
C TYR A 10 -20.61 -15.17 11.93
N GLU A 11 -20.30 -14.43 13.00
CA GLU A 11 -21.30 -13.69 13.77
C GLU A 11 -21.99 -12.60 12.95
N ALA A 12 -21.27 -11.86 12.11
CA ALA A 12 -21.85 -10.88 11.21
C ALA A 12 -22.78 -11.50 10.16
N LEU A 13 -22.49 -12.72 9.69
CA LEU A 13 -23.28 -13.42 8.66
C LEU A 13 -24.50 -14.17 9.21
N TYR A 14 -24.36 -14.77 10.39
CA TYR A 14 -25.35 -15.70 10.95
C TYR A 14 -25.99 -15.19 12.24
N GLY A 15 -25.59 -14.00 12.74
CA GLY A 15 -26.17 -13.36 13.90
C GLY A 15 -25.86 -14.06 15.23
N ARG A 16 -24.84 -14.93 15.25
CA ARG A 16 -24.43 -15.69 16.44
C ARG A 16 -22.93 -16.00 16.43
N PRO A 17 -22.27 -16.10 17.59
CA PRO A 17 -20.84 -16.38 17.66
C PRO A 17 -20.50 -17.74 17.07
N LEU A 18 -19.32 -17.84 16.44
CA LEU A 18 -18.79 -19.09 15.93
C LEU A 18 -18.48 -20.04 17.09
N THR A 19 -19.23 -21.13 17.15
CA THR A 19 -19.16 -22.16 18.20
C THR A 19 -18.96 -23.54 17.57
N GLU A 20 -18.94 -24.60 18.37
CA GLU A 20 -18.98 -25.96 17.80
C GLU A 20 -20.25 -26.12 16.96
N PRO A 21 -20.16 -26.68 15.73
CA PRO A 21 -21.28 -26.74 14.81
C PRO A 21 -22.44 -27.56 15.40
N ASP A 22 -23.63 -26.98 15.38
CA ASP A 22 -24.84 -27.61 15.94
C ASP A 22 -25.44 -28.66 14.99
N ASP A 23 -25.25 -28.50 13.68
CA ASP A 23 -25.77 -29.39 12.65
C ASP A 23 -24.92 -29.38 11.36
N ALA A 24 -25.32 -30.20 10.37
CA ALA A 24 -24.61 -30.33 9.10
C ALA A 24 -24.64 -29.05 8.26
N GLN A 25 -25.72 -28.26 8.32
CA GLN A 25 -25.80 -26.97 7.64
C GLN A 25 -24.83 -25.98 8.26
N ASP A 26 -24.62 -26.09 9.57
CA ASP A 26 -23.69 -25.27 10.32
C ASP A 26 -22.23 -25.56 9.96
N VAL A 27 -21.90 -26.83 9.78
CA VAL A 27 -20.58 -27.23 9.24
C VAL A 27 -20.35 -26.60 7.87
N GLU A 28 -21.34 -26.63 6.96
CA GLU A 28 -21.22 -25.97 5.66
C GLU A 28 -21.07 -24.45 5.76
N ASN A 29 -21.82 -23.81 6.65
CA ASN A 29 -21.71 -22.38 6.91
C ASN A 29 -20.30 -21.99 7.37
N ILE A 30 -19.71 -22.76 8.28
CA ILE A 30 -18.35 -22.55 8.80
C ILE A 30 -17.31 -22.78 7.69
N LEU A 31 -17.43 -23.87 6.92
CA LEU A 31 -16.53 -24.16 5.81
C LEU A 31 -16.57 -23.07 4.74
N THR A 32 -17.76 -22.57 4.41
CA THR A 32 -17.96 -21.44 3.49
C THR A 32 -17.25 -20.19 4.02
N CYS A 33 -17.40 -19.86 5.30
CA CYS A 33 -16.68 -18.74 5.91
C CYS A 33 -15.16 -18.88 5.84
N ILE A 34 -14.63 -20.09 6.06
CA ILE A 34 -13.18 -20.34 5.99
C ILE A 34 -12.66 -20.16 4.56
N ARG A 35 -13.37 -20.73 3.58
CA ARG A 35 -12.99 -20.66 2.15
C ARG A 35 -13.04 -19.22 1.63
N VAL A 36 -14.16 -18.54 1.86
CA VAL A 36 -14.35 -17.12 1.52
C VAL A 36 -13.33 -16.24 2.25
N GLY A 37 -13.10 -16.50 3.54
CA GLY A 37 -12.12 -15.77 4.34
C GLY A 37 -10.70 -15.86 3.79
N ARG A 38 -10.35 -16.98 3.15
CA ARG A 38 -9.02 -17.21 2.57
C ARG A 38 -8.89 -16.76 1.12
N GLY A 39 -9.98 -16.45 0.42
CA GLY A 39 -9.95 -16.11 -1.01
C GLY A 39 -9.51 -17.27 -1.91
N ILE A 40 -9.63 -18.51 -1.43
CA ILE A 40 -9.27 -19.74 -2.16
C ILE A 40 -10.54 -20.60 -2.26
N PRO A 41 -11.32 -20.50 -3.34
CA PRO A 41 -12.32 -21.51 -3.67
C PRO A 41 -11.61 -22.74 -4.25
N ASP A 42 -12.00 -23.93 -3.81
CA ASP A 42 -11.61 -25.18 -4.46
C ASP A 42 -12.63 -25.49 -5.57
N ASP A 43 -12.24 -26.18 -6.64
CA ASP A 43 -13.08 -26.42 -7.84
C ASP A 43 -14.37 -27.24 -7.56
N GLY A 44 -14.54 -27.72 -6.32
CA GLY A 44 -15.66 -28.54 -5.86
C GLY A 44 -16.75 -27.80 -5.07
N ASP A 45 -16.69 -26.48 -4.95
CA ASP A 45 -17.75 -25.70 -4.28
C ASP A 45 -18.97 -25.53 -5.20
N ASP A 46 -20.14 -26.03 -4.76
CA ASP A 46 -21.41 -25.82 -5.44
C ASP A 46 -21.65 -24.31 -5.64
N ASP A 47 -21.84 -23.88 -6.90
CA ASP A 47 -22.05 -22.48 -7.28
C ASP A 47 -23.16 -21.81 -6.44
N GLN A 48 -24.14 -22.59 -5.98
CA GLN A 48 -25.24 -22.11 -5.12
C GLN A 48 -24.78 -21.67 -3.73
N LEU A 49 -23.84 -22.38 -3.10
CA LEU A 49 -23.29 -22.02 -1.79
C LEU A 49 -22.43 -20.76 -1.89
N ARG A 50 -21.69 -20.62 -2.99
CA ARG A 50 -20.93 -19.41 -3.30
C ARG A 50 -21.85 -18.21 -3.48
N GLU A 51 -22.95 -18.36 -4.21
CA GLU A 51 -23.92 -17.29 -4.45
C GLU A 51 -24.63 -16.85 -3.16
N ALA A 52 -25.12 -17.79 -2.35
CA ALA A 52 -25.78 -17.50 -1.08
C ALA A 52 -24.85 -16.81 -0.06
N GLY A 53 -23.59 -17.24 0.02
CA GLY A 53 -22.57 -16.60 0.86
C GLY A 53 -22.30 -15.17 0.39
N LEU A 54 -22.14 -14.96 -0.92
CA LEU A 54 -21.94 -13.64 -1.50
C LEU A 54 -23.13 -12.70 -1.21
N GLU A 55 -24.38 -13.16 -1.36
CA GLU A 55 -25.56 -12.34 -1.07
C GLU A 55 -25.59 -11.80 0.36
N LYS A 56 -25.33 -12.65 1.36
CA LYS A 56 -25.25 -12.21 2.76
C LYS A 56 -24.13 -11.19 2.97
N ILE A 57 -22.97 -11.40 2.34
CA ILE A 57 -21.86 -10.44 2.35
C ILE A 57 -22.32 -9.09 1.77
N ARG A 58 -23.06 -9.08 0.65
CA ARG A 58 -23.61 -7.84 0.06
C ARG A 58 -24.51 -7.09 1.04
N MET A 59 -25.37 -7.80 1.78
CA MET A 59 -26.26 -7.19 2.77
C MET A 59 -25.47 -6.55 3.92
N THR A 60 -24.46 -7.23 4.46
CA THR A 60 -23.62 -6.71 5.54
C THR A 60 -22.93 -5.41 5.15
N PHE A 61 -22.33 -5.35 3.96
CA PHE A 61 -21.72 -4.12 3.45
C PHE A 61 -22.70 -2.97 3.32
N GLY A 62 -23.94 -3.24 2.90
CA GLY A 62 -25.00 -2.23 2.84
C GLY A 62 -25.36 -1.65 4.21
N ILE A 63 -25.34 -2.46 5.27
CA ILE A 63 -25.61 -2.01 6.65
C ILE A 63 -24.42 -1.21 7.19
N MET A 64 -23.20 -1.71 7.02
CA MET A 64 -21.96 -1.03 7.46
C MET A 64 -21.87 0.37 6.84
N ALA A 65 -22.13 0.50 5.53
CA ALA A 65 -22.07 1.79 4.85
C ALA A 65 -23.11 2.80 5.39
N ARG A 66 -24.33 2.33 5.69
CA ARG A 66 -25.40 3.17 6.27
C ARG A 66 -25.05 3.67 7.66
N ASN A 67 -24.51 2.81 8.51
CA ASN A 67 -24.12 3.17 9.88
C ASN A 67 -23.00 4.22 9.92
N SER A 68 -22.19 4.26 8.86
CA SER A 68 -20.99 5.07 8.81
C SER A 68 -21.19 6.42 8.07
N ARG A 69 -22.41 6.70 7.58
CA ARG A 69 -22.80 7.87 6.77
C ARG A 69 -22.42 9.22 7.40
N ASN A 70 -22.70 9.42 8.69
CA ASN A 70 -22.46 10.70 9.35
C ASN A 70 -20.96 11.03 9.44
N SER A 71 -20.12 10.01 9.66
CA SER A 71 -18.66 10.17 9.70
C SER A 71 -18.09 10.47 8.30
N LEU A 72 -18.63 9.89 7.22
CA LEU A 72 -18.23 10.20 5.84
C LEU A 72 -18.50 11.66 5.47
N ALA A 73 -19.70 12.15 5.76
CA ALA A 73 -20.16 13.47 5.32
C ALA A 73 -19.33 14.62 5.92
N VAL A 74 -18.76 14.41 7.10
CA VAL A 74 -17.83 15.36 7.73
C VAL A 74 -16.44 15.30 7.08
N LEU A 75 -16.00 14.11 6.65
CA LEU A 75 -14.63 13.87 6.16
C LEU A 75 -14.45 14.18 4.67
N THR A 76 -15.46 13.97 3.82
CA THR A 76 -15.44 14.40 2.41
C THR A 76 -15.21 15.90 2.26
N LYS A 77 -15.57 16.71 3.27
CA LYS A 77 -15.41 18.17 3.27
C LYS A 77 -14.04 18.66 3.73
N ILE A 78 -13.21 17.85 4.41
CA ILE A 78 -12.09 18.38 5.22
C ILE A 78 -10.70 17.87 4.79
N LYS A 79 -10.54 16.70 4.15
CA LYS A 79 -9.17 16.12 3.96
C LYS A 79 -8.85 15.36 2.67
N LEU A 80 -9.83 15.01 1.83
CA LEU A 80 -9.59 14.07 0.71
C LEU A 80 -8.99 14.71 -0.55
N TYR A 81 -9.13 16.03 -0.72
CA TYR A 81 -8.81 16.72 -1.96
C TYR A 81 -7.56 17.62 -1.90
N ASP A 82 -6.91 17.73 -0.74
CA ASP A 82 -5.78 18.68 -0.56
C ASP A 82 -4.50 18.25 -1.30
N ASN A 83 -4.33 16.95 -1.58
CA ASN A 83 -3.25 16.43 -2.40
C ASN A 83 -3.76 15.30 -3.31
N PRO A 84 -4.09 15.60 -4.58
CA PRO A 84 -4.63 14.62 -5.51
C PRO A 84 -3.64 13.54 -5.93
N PHE A 85 -2.34 13.63 -5.57
CA PHE A 85 -1.37 12.57 -5.83
C PHE A 85 -1.23 11.59 -4.65
N ARG A 86 -1.83 11.90 -3.50
CA ARG A 86 -1.72 11.06 -2.30
C ARG A 86 -2.14 9.61 -2.55
N PHE A 87 -3.16 9.39 -3.39
CA PHE A 87 -3.63 8.04 -3.73
C PHE A 87 -2.52 7.14 -4.29
N PHE A 88 -1.57 7.70 -5.05
CA PHE A 88 -0.48 6.92 -5.65
C PHE A 88 0.33 6.23 -4.56
N TYR A 89 0.68 7.00 -3.54
CA TYR A 89 1.44 6.56 -2.39
C TYR A 89 0.67 5.59 -1.50
N GLU A 90 -0.63 5.80 -1.31
CA GLU A 90 -1.51 4.90 -0.54
C GLU A 90 -1.72 3.57 -1.27
N LEU A 91 -1.83 3.58 -2.62
CA LEU A 91 -1.88 2.35 -3.42
C LEU A 91 -0.55 1.59 -3.39
N LEU A 92 0.57 2.32 -3.48
CA LEU A 92 1.90 1.73 -3.34
C LEU A 92 2.09 1.12 -1.95
N GLN A 93 1.48 1.70 -0.92
CA GLN A 93 1.42 1.14 0.43
C GLN A 93 0.66 -0.17 0.52
N ASN A 94 -0.57 -0.17 0.02
CA ASN A 94 -1.37 -1.39 0.01
C ASN A 94 -0.66 -2.51 -0.76
N ALA A 95 0.03 -2.17 -1.86
CA ALA A 95 0.85 -3.09 -2.62
C ALA A 95 2.05 -3.63 -1.82
N ASP A 96 2.78 -2.77 -1.10
CA ASP A 96 3.94 -3.21 -0.31
C ASP A 96 3.56 -4.02 0.94
N ASP A 97 2.36 -3.81 1.46
CA ASP A 97 1.79 -4.55 2.60
C ASP A 97 1.12 -5.88 2.17
N ALA A 98 0.87 -6.07 0.87
CA ALA A 98 0.22 -7.25 0.29
C ALA A 98 1.04 -8.54 0.38
N ARG A 99 0.34 -9.68 0.30
CA ARG A 99 0.98 -11.02 0.29
C ARG A 99 1.36 -11.44 -1.13
N TYR A 100 2.51 -12.09 -1.26
CA TYR A 100 3.07 -12.54 -2.54
C TYR A 100 3.56 -14.00 -2.47
N VAL A 101 2.88 -14.85 -1.71
CA VAL A 101 3.29 -16.25 -1.50
C VAL A 101 3.03 -17.12 -2.74
N GLN A 102 1.97 -16.81 -3.49
CA GLN A 102 1.56 -17.52 -4.71
C GLN A 102 2.17 -16.91 -5.98
N CYS A 103 2.85 -15.77 -5.85
CA CYS A 103 3.51 -15.10 -6.96
C CYS A 103 4.78 -15.86 -7.37
N VAL A 104 4.91 -16.15 -8.68
CA VAL A 104 6.09 -16.82 -9.25
C VAL A 104 7.21 -15.81 -9.52
N ASP A 105 6.84 -14.59 -9.92
CA ASP A 105 7.77 -13.51 -10.25
C ASP A 105 8.02 -12.59 -9.05
N ASP A 106 8.92 -11.62 -9.23
CA ASP A 106 9.12 -10.56 -8.24
C ASP A 106 7.82 -9.76 -7.97
N PRO A 107 7.54 -9.40 -6.70
CA PRO A 107 6.44 -8.50 -6.36
C PRO A 107 6.48 -7.20 -7.16
N THR A 108 5.41 -6.96 -7.92
CA THR A 108 5.34 -5.92 -8.95
C THR A 108 4.04 -5.13 -8.84
N ILE A 109 4.16 -3.82 -9.02
CA ILE A 109 3.02 -2.91 -9.24
C ILE A 109 3.23 -2.13 -10.55
N LYS A 110 2.19 -2.09 -11.39
CA LYS A 110 2.21 -1.41 -12.70
C LYS A 110 1.08 -0.40 -12.77
N PHE A 111 1.40 0.83 -13.14
CA PHE A 111 0.43 1.88 -13.42
C PHE A 111 0.37 2.10 -14.93
N ILE A 112 -0.83 2.08 -15.51
CA ILE A 112 -1.06 2.31 -16.94
C ILE A 112 -2.02 3.48 -17.06
N VAL A 113 -1.50 4.62 -17.53
CA VAL A 113 -2.24 5.88 -17.63
C VAL A 113 -2.68 6.08 -19.07
N SER A 114 -3.98 6.24 -19.28
CA SER A 114 -4.58 6.62 -20.56
C SER A 114 -5.32 7.96 -20.45
N GLN A 115 -5.97 8.39 -21.53
CA GLN A 115 -6.75 9.63 -21.55
C GLN A 115 -7.95 9.60 -20.59
N THR A 116 -8.52 8.43 -20.32
CA THR A 116 -9.78 8.28 -19.57
C THR A 116 -9.67 7.37 -18.36
N GLU A 117 -8.61 6.58 -18.27
CA GLU A 117 -8.46 5.56 -17.23
C GLU A 117 -7.04 5.52 -16.67
N LEU A 118 -6.94 5.16 -15.39
CA LEU A 118 -5.73 4.68 -14.76
C LEU A 118 -5.96 3.23 -14.33
N ILE A 119 -5.16 2.31 -14.85
CA ILE A 119 -5.14 0.91 -14.44
C ILE A 119 -3.95 0.70 -13.50
N VAL A 120 -4.17 0.00 -12.38
CA VAL A 120 -3.15 -0.39 -11.43
C VAL A 120 -3.17 -1.91 -11.27
N ASP A 121 -2.12 -2.57 -11.75
CA ASP A 121 -1.99 -4.02 -11.76
C ASP A 121 -0.98 -4.48 -10.72
N LEU A 122 -1.34 -5.53 -9.99
CA LEU A 122 -0.50 -6.20 -9.00
C LEU A 122 -0.52 -7.71 -9.22
N ASN A 123 0.60 -8.34 -8.92
CA ASN A 123 0.77 -9.80 -8.91
C ASN A 123 0.70 -10.41 -7.49
N GLU A 124 0.02 -9.72 -6.56
CA GLU A 124 -0.20 -10.21 -5.20
C GLU A 124 -1.09 -11.47 -5.17
N ASP A 125 -1.22 -12.12 -4.01
CA ASP A 125 -2.00 -13.34 -3.86
C ASP A 125 -3.51 -13.13 -4.12
N GLY A 126 -3.96 -11.88 -4.05
CA GLY A 126 -5.34 -11.46 -4.20
C GLY A 126 -6.00 -11.15 -2.85
N PHE A 127 -7.16 -10.50 -2.90
CA PHE A 127 -7.87 -10.03 -1.73
C PHE A 127 -8.46 -11.20 -0.94
N SER A 128 -8.20 -11.19 0.36
CA SER A 128 -9.03 -11.89 1.33
C SER A 128 -10.30 -11.09 1.60
N LEU A 129 -11.29 -11.74 2.22
CA LEU A 129 -12.45 -11.05 2.74
C LEU A 129 -12.08 -9.89 3.69
N LEU A 130 -11.02 -10.05 4.49
CA LEU A 130 -10.58 -9.00 5.40
C LEU A 130 -10.10 -7.76 4.66
N ASP A 131 -9.45 -7.94 3.51
CA ASP A 131 -9.04 -6.84 2.64
C ASP A 131 -10.27 -6.12 2.08
N VAL A 132 -11.31 -6.87 1.67
CA VAL A 132 -12.60 -6.31 1.23
C VAL A 132 -13.30 -5.58 2.37
N LEU A 133 -13.30 -6.12 3.60
CA LEU A 133 -13.89 -5.44 4.76
C LEU A 133 -13.12 -4.16 5.11
N ALA A 134 -11.79 -4.22 5.11
CA ALA A 134 -10.93 -3.09 5.41
C ALA A 134 -11.10 -1.95 4.39
N ILE A 135 -11.14 -2.27 3.10
CA ILE A 135 -11.31 -1.27 2.04
C ILE A 135 -12.72 -0.66 2.03
N CYS A 136 -13.74 -1.36 2.53
CA CYS A 136 -15.10 -0.83 2.73
C CYS A 136 -15.30 -0.10 4.08
N SER A 137 -14.28 0.02 4.92
CA SER A 137 -14.41 0.67 6.23
C SER A 137 -14.09 2.18 6.18
N ILE A 138 -14.52 2.93 7.21
CA ILE A 138 -14.14 4.33 7.49
C ILE A 138 -13.07 4.38 8.60
N GLY A 139 -12.18 3.40 8.67
CA GLY A 139 -11.12 3.42 9.68
C GLY A 139 -11.58 3.34 11.13
N GLU A 140 -12.80 2.85 11.39
CA GLU A 140 -13.20 2.38 12.73
C GLU A 140 -12.70 0.95 13.03
N SER A 141 -11.69 0.44 12.31
CA SER A 141 -11.11 -0.85 12.66
C SER A 141 -10.24 -0.70 13.92
N SER A 142 -10.86 -1.02 15.06
CA SER A 142 -10.31 -1.83 16.16
C SER A 142 -8.79 -1.88 16.28
N LYS A 143 -8.31 -1.47 17.46
CA LYS A 143 -6.93 -1.37 17.97
C LYS A 143 -6.05 -2.63 17.91
N THR A 144 -6.31 -3.60 17.05
CA THR A 144 -5.56 -4.86 17.02
C THR A 144 -5.65 -5.49 15.65
N LEU A 145 -4.53 -5.52 14.91
CA LEU A 145 -3.97 -6.70 14.21
C LEU A 145 -2.97 -6.27 13.11
N ASP A 146 -1.73 -6.75 13.25
CA ASP A 146 -0.56 -6.60 12.38
C ASP A 146 0.04 -5.19 12.22
N GLN A 147 1.32 -5.07 12.58
CA GLN A 147 2.12 -3.83 12.56
C GLN A 147 3.04 -3.73 11.36
N ASN A 148 3.11 -4.81 10.56
CA ASN A 148 3.76 -4.74 9.26
C ASN A 148 2.94 -3.94 8.24
N SER A 149 1.67 -3.61 8.55
CA SER A 149 0.85 -2.70 7.75
C SER A 149 0.99 -1.26 8.26
N THR A 150 1.54 -0.35 7.46
CA THR A 150 2.02 0.97 7.92
C THR A 150 1.01 2.12 7.74
N GLY A 151 -0.30 1.83 7.72
CA GLY A 151 -1.36 2.82 7.48
C GLY A 151 -2.30 3.01 8.67
N ASP A 152 -2.73 4.26 8.91
CA ASP A 152 -3.96 4.52 9.67
C ASP A 152 -5.10 3.90 8.88
N LYS A 153 -5.56 2.75 9.34
CA LYS A 153 -6.47 1.88 8.62
C LYS A 153 -7.73 2.64 8.23
N GLY A 154 -8.13 2.54 6.97
CA GLY A 154 -9.47 2.88 6.48
C GLY A 154 -9.63 4.16 5.65
N PHE A 155 -8.68 5.11 5.70
CA PHE A 155 -8.81 6.38 4.98
C PHE A 155 -7.90 6.54 3.76
N GLY A 156 -6.74 5.88 3.75
CA GLY A 156 -5.73 6.04 2.70
C GLY A 156 -6.28 5.81 1.28
N PHE A 157 -6.95 4.67 1.08
CA PHE A 157 -7.56 4.31 -0.20
C PHE A 157 -8.59 5.35 -0.68
N LYS A 158 -9.31 6.02 0.23
CA LYS A 158 -10.40 6.95 -0.14
C LYS A 158 -9.88 8.19 -0.87
N SER A 159 -8.59 8.51 -0.74
CA SER A 159 -7.95 9.58 -1.49
C SER A 159 -7.98 9.36 -3.02
N ILE A 160 -8.21 8.13 -3.48
CA ILE A 160 -8.35 7.79 -4.90
C ILE A 160 -9.46 8.59 -5.58
N PHE A 161 -10.54 8.94 -4.85
CA PHE A 161 -11.65 9.74 -5.37
C PHE A 161 -11.30 11.23 -5.61
N GLY A 162 -10.06 11.64 -5.32
CA GLY A 162 -9.51 12.90 -5.80
C GLY A 162 -9.33 12.94 -7.33
N VAL A 163 -9.08 11.78 -7.95
CA VAL A 163 -8.78 11.65 -9.39
C VAL A 163 -9.77 10.76 -10.15
N THR A 164 -10.73 10.14 -9.48
CA THR A 164 -11.72 9.24 -10.11
C THR A 164 -13.11 9.39 -9.49
N ASP A 165 -14.15 9.17 -10.29
CA ASP A 165 -15.54 9.01 -9.83
C ASP A 165 -15.95 7.54 -9.68
N LYS A 166 -15.18 6.60 -10.26
CA LYS A 166 -15.44 5.16 -10.27
C LYS A 166 -14.12 4.37 -10.24
N VAL A 167 -13.97 3.52 -9.23
CA VAL A 167 -12.90 2.52 -9.16
C VAL A 167 -13.51 1.12 -9.15
N HIS A 168 -13.14 0.29 -10.12
CA HIS A 168 -13.46 -1.13 -10.16
C HIS A 168 -12.25 -1.94 -9.69
N ILE A 169 -12.48 -2.94 -8.84
CA ILE A 169 -11.46 -3.82 -8.28
C ILE A 169 -11.80 -5.25 -8.70
N THR A 170 -10.84 -5.92 -9.33
CA THR A 170 -10.91 -7.34 -9.64
C THR A 170 -9.73 -8.02 -8.97
N SER A 171 -10.00 -8.94 -8.06
CA SER A 171 -8.97 -9.64 -7.27
C SER A 171 -9.45 -11.02 -6.84
N GLY A 172 -8.88 -12.07 -7.45
CA GLY A 172 -9.34 -13.45 -7.24
C GLY A 172 -10.85 -13.60 -7.50
N MET A 173 -11.60 -14.06 -6.50
CA MET A 173 -13.06 -14.22 -6.59
C MET A 173 -13.84 -12.91 -6.40
N TRP A 174 -13.17 -11.82 -6.02
CA TRP A 174 -13.81 -10.56 -5.69
C TRP A 174 -13.82 -9.65 -6.90
N SER A 175 -15.01 -9.19 -7.27
CA SER A 175 -15.18 -8.17 -8.29
C SER A 175 -16.30 -7.21 -7.91
N PHE A 176 -15.92 -5.96 -7.69
CA PHE A 176 -16.83 -4.90 -7.26
C PHE A 176 -16.26 -3.54 -7.62
N ARG A 177 -17.14 -2.54 -7.65
CA ARG A 177 -16.73 -1.13 -7.78
C ARG A 177 -17.19 -0.30 -6.60
N PHE A 178 -16.48 0.79 -6.40
CA PHE A 178 -16.97 1.95 -5.69
C PHE A 178 -17.25 3.06 -6.69
N GLN A 179 -18.26 3.88 -6.41
CA GLN A 179 -18.62 5.01 -7.25
C GLN A 179 -19.06 6.15 -6.36
N HIS A 180 -18.42 7.30 -6.50
CA HIS A 180 -18.70 8.46 -5.70
C HIS A 180 -18.43 9.74 -6.48
N GLN A 181 -19.35 10.70 -6.36
CA GLN A 181 -19.17 12.05 -6.89
C GLN A 181 -18.91 13.04 -5.75
N ARG A 182 -18.07 14.05 -5.99
CA ARG A 182 -17.59 14.98 -4.95
C ARG A 182 -18.69 15.69 -4.15
N GLU A 183 -19.88 15.84 -4.71
CA GLU A 183 -21.03 16.50 -4.06
C GLU A 183 -21.88 15.55 -3.17
N GLU A 184 -21.57 14.26 -3.15
CA GLU A 184 -22.33 13.25 -2.39
C GLU A 184 -21.87 13.12 -0.92
N ASP A 185 -22.58 12.28 -0.16
CA ASP A 185 -22.36 12.05 1.28
C ASP A 185 -21.15 11.16 1.61
N GLY A 186 -20.40 10.69 0.59
CA GLY A 186 -19.21 9.85 0.74
C GLY A 186 -19.50 8.34 0.85
N ILE A 187 -20.77 7.91 0.92
CA ILE A 187 -21.12 6.48 1.00
C ILE A 187 -20.58 5.70 -0.19
N GLY A 188 -20.64 6.31 -1.38
CA GLY A 188 -20.15 5.72 -2.61
C GLY A 188 -18.68 5.28 -2.57
N MET A 189 -17.89 5.81 -1.61
CA MET A 189 -16.49 5.45 -1.43
C MET A 189 -16.25 4.18 -0.60
N ILE A 190 -17.26 3.74 0.18
CA ILE A 190 -17.17 2.57 1.07
C ILE A 190 -18.17 1.47 0.74
N GLN A 191 -19.21 1.78 -0.05
CA GLN A 191 -20.23 0.81 -0.41
C GLN A 191 -19.84 0.11 -1.73
N PRO A 192 -19.52 -1.19 -1.70
CA PRO A 192 -19.20 -1.92 -2.91
C PRO A 192 -20.47 -2.22 -3.71
N TYR A 193 -20.40 -2.03 -5.02
CA TYR A 193 -21.36 -2.53 -6.00
C TYR A 193 -20.73 -3.72 -6.71
N TRP A 194 -21.25 -4.91 -6.44
CA TRP A 194 -20.77 -6.16 -7.00
C TRP A 194 -21.11 -6.23 -8.48
N GLU A 195 -20.09 -6.42 -9.33
CA GLU A 195 -20.25 -6.54 -10.78
C GLU A 195 -19.26 -7.57 -11.33
N PRO A 196 -19.59 -8.27 -12.45
CA PRO A 196 -18.69 -9.26 -13.03
C PRO A 196 -17.30 -8.69 -13.32
N GLY A 197 -16.27 -9.46 -13.01
CA GLY A 197 -14.88 -9.07 -13.21
C GLY A 197 -14.43 -9.14 -14.66
N GLU A 198 -13.35 -8.43 -14.96
CA GLU A 198 -12.64 -8.60 -16.22
C GLU A 198 -11.67 -9.80 -16.13
N GLN A 199 -11.40 -10.43 -17.28
CA GLN A 199 -10.34 -11.43 -17.33
C GLN A 199 -9.00 -10.73 -17.22
N LEU A 200 -8.24 -11.07 -16.17
CA LEU A 200 -6.94 -10.49 -15.92
C LEU A 200 -5.85 -11.22 -16.75
N PRO A 201 -4.79 -10.51 -17.16
CA PRO A 201 -3.58 -11.14 -17.67
C PRO A 201 -2.99 -12.17 -16.69
N GLU A 202 -2.27 -13.16 -17.19
CA GLU A 202 -1.70 -14.24 -16.35
C GLU A 202 -0.77 -13.72 -15.24
N ASP A 203 -0.06 -12.62 -15.49
CA ASP A 203 0.85 -11.97 -14.54
C ASP A 203 0.17 -10.97 -13.60
N VAL A 204 -1.17 -10.90 -13.62
CA VAL A 204 -1.97 -9.96 -12.82
C VAL A 204 -3.03 -10.72 -12.05
N ARG A 205 -3.04 -10.51 -10.73
CA ARG A 205 -3.98 -11.16 -9.80
C ARG A 205 -4.92 -10.19 -9.11
N THR A 206 -4.50 -8.93 -8.98
CA THR A 206 -5.34 -7.80 -8.57
C THR A 206 -5.21 -6.67 -9.58
N ARG A 207 -6.35 -6.10 -9.98
CA ARG A 207 -6.43 -4.89 -10.80
C ARG A 207 -7.37 -3.88 -10.16
N PHE A 208 -6.89 -2.64 -10.07
CA PHE A 208 -7.74 -1.47 -9.88
C PHE A 208 -7.88 -0.74 -11.21
N ARG A 209 -9.11 -0.56 -11.68
CA ARG A 209 -9.45 0.22 -12.88
C ARG A 209 -10.18 1.48 -12.46
N LEU A 210 -9.51 2.62 -12.57
CA LEU A 210 -10.03 3.92 -12.19
C LEU A 210 -10.50 4.65 -13.45
N ARG A 211 -11.73 5.13 -13.45
CA ARG A 211 -12.21 6.08 -14.46
C ARG A 211 -11.75 7.48 -14.06
N LEU A 212 -10.82 8.06 -14.80
CA LEU A 212 -10.27 9.36 -14.46
C LEU A 212 -11.37 10.44 -14.55
N SER A 213 -11.49 11.23 -13.49
CA SER A 213 -12.46 12.31 -13.35
C SER A 213 -11.82 13.42 -12.51
N PHE A 214 -11.29 14.43 -13.19
CA PHE A 214 -10.64 15.57 -12.57
C PHE A 214 -11.61 16.76 -12.50
N SER A 215 -11.51 17.56 -11.44
CA SER A 215 -12.21 18.86 -11.38
C SER A 215 -11.54 19.95 -12.18
N GLU A 216 -10.21 19.85 -12.32
CA GLU A 216 -9.38 20.83 -13.00
C GLU A 216 -9.09 20.33 -14.41
N ASN A 217 -9.07 21.24 -15.38
CA ASN A 217 -8.91 20.91 -16.79
C ASN A 217 -7.54 20.28 -17.10
N ASP A 218 -6.52 20.58 -16.28
CA ASP A 218 -5.14 20.09 -16.37
C ASP A 218 -4.86 18.90 -15.43
N GLY A 219 -5.89 18.29 -14.83
CA GLY A 219 -5.70 17.23 -13.84
C GLY A 219 -4.95 16.00 -14.37
N LEU A 220 -5.21 15.59 -15.62
CA LEU A 220 -4.47 14.50 -16.27
C LEU A 220 -3.01 14.86 -16.50
N GLU A 221 -2.75 16.10 -16.94
CA GLU A 221 -1.41 16.61 -17.22
C GLU A 221 -0.59 16.69 -15.94
N THR A 222 -1.21 17.17 -14.85
CA THR A 222 -0.65 17.21 -13.50
C THR A 222 -0.32 15.81 -12.98
N LEU A 223 -1.25 14.86 -13.08
CA LEU A 223 -1.02 13.46 -12.71
C LEU A 223 0.18 12.88 -13.47
N CYS A 224 0.19 13.06 -14.80
CA CYS A 224 1.27 12.53 -15.63
C CYS A 224 2.61 13.20 -15.33
N ALA A 225 2.62 14.51 -15.08
CA ALA A 225 3.81 15.22 -14.67
C ALA A 225 4.35 14.66 -13.36
N GLN A 226 3.52 14.48 -12.34
CA GLN A 226 3.94 13.91 -11.06
C GLN A 226 4.50 12.49 -11.20
N MET A 227 3.83 11.61 -11.96
CA MET A 227 4.33 10.24 -12.19
C MET A 227 5.64 10.22 -12.99
N ARG A 228 5.84 11.13 -13.94
CA ARG A 228 7.12 11.23 -14.70
C ARG A 228 8.29 11.76 -13.88
N HIS A 229 8.02 12.45 -12.76
CA HIS A 229 9.04 13.00 -11.85
C HIS A 229 9.27 12.11 -10.62
N LEU A 230 8.70 10.90 -10.57
CA LEU A 230 9.01 9.95 -9.52
C LEU A 230 10.52 9.70 -9.45
N GLN A 231 11.07 9.78 -8.24
CA GLN A 231 12.49 9.52 -8.02
C GLN A 231 12.71 8.02 -7.75
N PRO A 232 13.78 7.42 -8.30
CA PRO A 232 14.11 6.01 -8.06
C PRO A 232 14.25 5.66 -6.57
N SER A 233 14.65 6.64 -5.75
CA SER A 233 14.77 6.52 -4.28
C SER A 233 13.46 6.11 -3.59
N ILE A 234 12.29 6.22 -4.21
CA ILE A 234 11.03 5.70 -3.66
C ILE A 234 11.12 4.21 -3.34
N MET A 235 11.87 3.44 -4.15
CA MET A 235 12.06 1.99 -3.93
C MET A 235 12.86 1.69 -2.65
N PHE A 236 13.60 2.66 -2.11
CA PHE A 236 14.39 2.49 -0.88
C PHE A 236 13.50 2.08 0.30
N ALA A 237 12.34 2.75 0.44
CA ALA A 237 11.39 2.52 1.53
C ALA A 237 10.54 1.25 1.37
N LEU A 238 10.39 0.74 0.15
CA LEU A 238 9.54 -0.43 -0.14
C LEU A 238 10.20 -1.74 0.34
N ARG A 239 9.47 -2.54 1.10
CA ARG A 239 9.95 -3.80 1.68
C ARG A 239 9.75 -4.97 0.72
N ARG A 240 8.51 -5.15 0.22
CA ARG A 240 8.09 -6.29 -0.60
C ARG A 240 8.19 -5.98 -2.08
N ILE A 241 7.68 -4.85 -2.53
CA ILE A 241 7.71 -4.45 -3.95
C ILE A 241 9.14 -4.35 -4.44
N LYS A 242 9.44 -5.09 -5.51
CA LYS A 242 10.74 -5.06 -6.19
C LYS A 242 10.67 -4.34 -7.53
N LYS A 243 9.50 -4.29 -8.16
CA LYS A 243 9.29 -3.64 -9.46
C LYS A 243 8.13 -2.66 -9.40
N LEU A 244 8.40 -1.41 -9.77
CA LEU A 244 7.41 -0.36 -9.97
C LEU A 244 7.50 0.09 -11.43
N SER A 245 6.37 0.19 -12.13
CA SER A 245 6.36 0.76 -13.48
C SER A 245 5.18 1.68 -13.73
N VAL A 246 5.40 2.69 -14.56
CA VAL A 246 4.38 3.59 -15.08
C VAL A 246 4.49 3.60 -16.60
N ARG A 247 3.40 3.26 -17.28
CA ARG A 247 3.26 3.31 -18.74
C ARG A 247 2.23 4.37 -19.10
N PHE A 248 2.57 5.25 -20.03
CA PHE A 248 1.70 6.29 -20.54
C PHE A 248 1.20 5.90 -21.94
N GLU A 249 -0.11 5.90 -22.12
CA GLU A 249 -0.84 5.59 -23.36
C GLU A 249 -1.72 6.78 -23.75
N LEU A 250 -1.08 7.91 -24.04
CA LEU A 250 -1.71 9.21 -24.24
C LEU A 250 -1.68 9.66 -25.70
N GLY A 251 -1.15 8.83 -26.60
CA GLY A 251 -0.91 9.14 -28.00
C GLY A 251 0.57 9.44 -28.29
N PRO A 252 0.95 9.66 -29.55
CA PRO A 252 2.35 9.65 -30.00
C PRO A 252 3.30 10.57 -29.22
N ALA A 253 2.84 11.77 -28.82
CA ALA A 253 3.64 12.74 -28.09
C ALA A 253 3.61 12.57 -26.56
N GLY A 254 2.65 11.80 -26.04
CA GLY A 254 2.46 11.61 -24.59
C GLY A 254 2.83 10.21 -24.09
N ASN A 255 3.07 9.26 -25.01
CA ASN A 255 3.49 7.91 -24.68
C ASN A 255 4.89 7.91 -24.05
N GLY A 256 5.12 6.93 -23.18
CA GLY A 256 6.42 6.74 -22.55
C GLY A 256 6.34 5.71 -21.44
N THR A 257 7.50 5.36 -20.90
CA THR A 257 7.62 4.38 -19.83
C THR A 257 8.62 4.84 -18.78
N LEU A 258 8.30 4.59 -17.52
CA LEU A 258 9.18 4.74 -16.37
C LEU A 258 9.12 3.44 -15.58
N SER A 259 10.26 2.89 -15.19
CA SER A 259 10.30 1.71 -14.33
C SER A 259 11.48 1.73 -13.38
N PHE A 260 11.26 1.23 -12.18
CA PHE A 260 12.28 1.01 -11.17
C PHE A 260 12.30 -0.46 -10.76
N GLU A 261 13.49 -1.02 -10.69
CA GLU A 261 13.72 -2.40 -10.28
C GLU A 261 14.75 -2.42 -9.16
N LYS A 262 14.36 -2.95 -8.02
CA LYS A 262 15.14 -3.04 -6.79
C LYS A 262 15.69 -4.45 -6.62
N SER A 263 16.99 -4.55 -6.45
CA SER A 263 17.67 -5.76 -6.00
C SER A 263 18.60 -5.46 -4.84
N VAL A 264 18.95 -6.49 -4.08
CA VAL A 264 19.94 -6.44 -3.01
C VAL A 264 20.94 -7.56 -3.28
N ASP A 265 22.21 -7.33 -2.98
CA ASP A 265 23.25 -8.36 -3.07
C ASP A 265 23.05 -9.48 -2.03
N MET A 266 23.87 -10.54 -2.13
CA MET A 266 23.73 -11.71 -1.27
C MET A 266 23.97 -11.42 0.21
N ASP A 267 24.83 -10.44 0.51
CA ASP A 267 25.15 -10.02 1.88
C ASP A 267 24.10 -9.07 2.47
N GLY A 268 23.20 -8.51 1.65
CA GLY A 268 22.19 -7.57 2.10
C GLY A 268 22.68 -6.13 2.26
N ASP A 269 23.95 -5.87 1.95
CA ASP A 269 24.63 -4.61 2.23
C ASP A 269 24.54 -3.61 1.08
N ILE A 270 24.32 -4.07 -0.16
CA ILE A 270 24.22 -3.18 -1.33
C ILE A 270 22.86 -3.34 -1.99
N MET A 271 22.08 -2.27 -1.94
CA MET A 271 20.85 -2.13 -2.72
C MET A 271 21.17 -1.47 -4.06
N THR A 272 20.71 -2.09 -5.14
CA THR A 272 20.75 -1.53 -6.49
C THR A 272 19.33 -1.20 -6.94
N ILE A 273 19.14 0.03 -7.42
CA ILE A 273 17.90 0.46 -8.07
C ILE A 273 18.22 0.76 -9.53
N VAL A 274 17.65 -0.01 -10.44
CA VAL A 274 17.75 0.24 -11.88
C VAL A 274 16.56 1.10 -12.29
N SER A 275 16.83 2.34 -12.71
CA SER A 275 15.85 3.24 -13.28
C SER A 275 15.88 3.12 -14.79
N ARG A 276 14.73 2.87 -15.42
CA ARG A 276 14.59 2.89 -16.88
C ARG A 276 13.54 3.91 -17.28
N LYS A 277 13.93 4.86 -18.12
CA LYS A 277 13.04 5.83 -18.75
C LYS A 277 13.14 5.64 -20.25
N ASP A 278 12.08 5.11 -20.85
CA ASP A 278 12.06 4.67 -22.24
C ASP A 278 13.25 3.73 -22.54
N ALA A 279 14.12 4.10 -23.49
CA ALA A 279 15.29 3.29 -23.86
C ALA A 279 16.53 3.53 -22.96
N GLN A 280 16.49 4.52 -22.06
CA GLN A 280 17.62 4.88 -21.21
C GLN A 280 17.53 4.16 -19.87
N ALA A 281 18.66 3.64 -19.41
CA ALA A 281 18.77 2.98 -18.10
C ALA A 281 19.91 3.60 -17.28
N GLU A 282 19.63 3.82 -16.00
CA GLU A 282 20.57 4.30 -15.00
C GLU A 282 20.55 3.36 -13.79
N LYS A 283 21.71 3.17 -13.14
CA LYS A 283 21.83 2.36 -11.92
C LYS A 283 22.19 3.27 -10.75
N HIS A 284 21.45 3.13 -9.66
CA HIS A 284 21.72 3.79 -8.40
C HIS A 284 22.11 2.75 -7.36
N PHE A 285 23.22 2.97 -6.68
CA PHE A 285 23.76 2.05 -5.68
C PHE A 285 23.68 2.69 -4.30
N TYR A 286 23.24 1.91 -3.32
CA TYR A 286 23.16 2.34 -1.93
C TYR A 286 23.82 1.29 -1.04
N ARG A 287 24.73 1.72 -0.18
CA ARG A 287 25.19 0.93 0.96
C ARG A 287 24.14 1.01 2.06
N VAL A 288 23.50 -0.11 2.36
CA VAL A 288 22.31 -0.16 3.23
C VAL A 288 22.66 -0.85 4.53
N PHE A 289 22.14 -0.28 5.62
CA PHE A 289 22.22 -0.89 6.93
C PHE A 289 20.83 -0.90 7.55
N ASN A 290 20.45 -2.05 8.07
CA ASN A 290 19.19 -2.27 8.77
C ASN A 290 19.49 -2.63 10.22
N GLU A 291 18.85 -1.96 11.15
CA GLU A 291 18.91 -2.30 12.57
C GLU A 291 17.51 -2.28 13.17
N GLU A 292 17.20 -3.26 14.02
CA GLU A 292 16.02 -3.19 14.86
C GLU A 292 16.33 -2.32 16.09
N ALA A 293 15.56 -1.25 16.25
CA ALA A 293 15.56 -0.45 17.46
C ALA A 293 14.66 -1.12 18.51
N SER A 294 15.27 -1.72 19.53
CA SER A 294 14.58 -2.24 20.71
C SER A 294 14.39 -1.17 21.79
N ASP A 295 13.56 -1.46 22.80
CA ASP A 295 13.26 -0.58 23.95
C ASP A 295 12.69 0.80 23.57
N MET A 296 11.86 0.84 22.52
CA MET A 296 11.25 2.06 22.04
C MET A 296 10.22 2.63 23.04
N PRO A 297 10.16 3.96 23.24
CA PRO A 297 9.20 4.61 24.14
C PRO A 297 7.74 4.29 23.77
N ARG A 298 6.87 4.04 24.73
CA ARG A 298 5.45 3.82 24.43
C ARG A 298 4.80 5.06 23.78
N HIS A 299 3.95 4.83 22.78
CA HIS A 299 3.16 5.88 22.13
C HIS A 299 1.74 5.38 21.86
N VAL A 300 0.74 6.26 21.84
CA VAL A 300 -0.66 5.87 21.60
C VAL A 300 -0.89 5.24 20.21
N GLU A 301 -0.09 5.63 19.23
CA GLU A 301 -0.09 5.11 17.85
C GLU A 301 0.82 3.89 17.64
N ARG A 302 1.43 3.35 18.71
CA ARG A 302 2.37 2.23 18.63
C ARG A 302 2.02 1.18 19.68
N THR A 303 1.80 -0.04 19.23
CA THR A 303 1.51 -1.18 20.10
C THR A 303 2.76 -1.88 20.59
N GLU A 304 3.86 -1.82 19.82
CA GLU A 304 5.15 -2.41 20.19
C GLU A 304 6.14 -1.38 20.75
N THR A 305 7.20 -1.93 21.34
CA THR A 305 8.40 -1.20 21.75
C THR A 305 9.60 -1.54 20.87
N THR A 306 9.37 -1.93 19.61
CA THR A 306 10.41 -2.16 18.59
C THR A 306 10.09 -1.43 17.29
N SER A 307 11.10 -1.11 16.49
CA SER A 307 10.94 -0.51 15.16
C SER A 307 12.15 -0.79 14.28
N ASN A 308 11.95 -0.94 12.98
CA ASN A 308 13.06 -1.12 12.05
C ASN A 308 13.58 0.23 11.56
N VAL A 309 14.90 0.38 11.56
CA VAL A 309 15.59 1.56 11.04
C VAL A 309 16.51 1.14 9.90
N THR A 310 16.31 1.75 8.75
CA THR A 310 17.16 1.56 7.58
C THR A 310 17.82 2.87 7.19
N ILE A 311 19.14 2.84 6.97
CA ILE A 311 19.86 3.95 6.34
C ILE A 311 20.53 3.48 5.05
N GLY A 312 20.61 4.37 4.07
CA GLY A 312 21.19 4.08 2.76
C GLY A 312 22.13 5.18 2.32
N LEU A 313 23.43 4.92 2.27
CA LEU A 313 24.40 5.87 1.73
C LEU A 313 24.53 5.65 0.21
N PRO A 314 24.25 6.65 -0.64
CA PRO A 314 24.50 6.53 -2.07
C PRO A 314 26.00 6.35 -2.35
N ILE A 315 26.35 5.45 -3.28
CA ILE A 315 27.72 5.17 -3.70
C ILE A 315 27.86 5.19 -5.22
N SER A 316 29.05 5.53 -5.75
CA SER A 316 29.27 5.68 -7.19
C SER A 316 29.27 4.36 -7.97
N ALA A 317 29.75 3.27 -7.35
CA ALA A 317 29.67 1.93 -7.92
C ALA A 317 29.54 0.87 -6.83
N GLN A 318 29.06 -0.31 -7.21
CA GLN A 318 28.96 -1.47 -6.33
C GLN A 318 30.29 -1.83 -5.64
N ASN A 319 31.43 -1.59 -6.31
CA ASN A 319 32.76 -2.07 -5.86
C ASN A 319 33.74 -0.96 -5.43
N ASP A 320 33.38 0.33 -5.53
CA ASP A 320 34.29 1.43 -5.18
C ASP A 320 33.98 2.06 -3.81
N GLY A 321 32.82 1.73 -3.22
CA GLY A 321 32.34 2.17 -1.91
C GLY A 321 32.34 3.70 -1.70
N SER A 322 32.51 4.49 -2.77
CA SER A 322 32.79 5.91 -2.65
C SER A 322 31.48 6.68 -2.52
N PRO A 323 31.30 7.48 -1.45
CA PRO A 323 30.04 8.17 -1.20
C PRO A 323 29.73 9.16 -2.31
N LEU A 324 28.51 9.11 -2.83
CA LEU A 324 27.96 10.10 -3.73
C LEU A 324 27.11 11.09 -2.92
N LEU A 325 27.69 12.24 -2.60
CA LEU A 325 27.01 13.29 -1.84
C LEU A 325 26.14 14.13 -2.78
N SER A 326 24.86 14.27 -2.43
CA SER A 326 23.92 15.12 -3.16
C SER A 326 23.94 16.54 -2.62
N GLU A 327 24.02 17.55 -3.50
CA GLU A 327 23.90 18.96 -3.10
C GLU A 327 22.49 19.34 -2.62
N THR A 328 21.49 18.54 -3.02
CA THR A 328 20.09 18.68 -2.58
C THR A 328 19.79 17.83 -1.35
N GLY A 329 20.77 17.06 -0.86
CA GLY A 329 20.63 16.14 0.26
C GLY A 329 19.75 14.94 -0.03
N GLN A 330 19.23 14.30 1.02
CA GLN A 330 18.58 13.00 0.94
C GLN A 330 17.21 12.95 1.62
N PHE A 331 16.40 11.98 1.19
CA PHE A 331 15.05 11.79 1.68
C PHE A 331 14.99 11.06 3.01
N VAL A 332 14.05 11.50 3.84
CA VAL A 332 13.58 10.79 5.02
C VAL A 332 12.20 10.22 4.73
N PHE A 333 12.04 8.93 4.95
CA PHE A 333 10.83 8.16 4.70
C PHE A 333 10.23 7.65 6.00
N ALA A 334 8.90 7.64 6.06
CA ALA A 334 8.13 6.75 6.92
C ALA A 334 7.06 6.13 6.04
N PHE A 335 7.42 5.03 5.39
CA PHE A 335 6.76 4.47 4.21
C PHE A 335 6.78 5.41 2.97
N LEU A 336 6.30 6.64 3.12
CA LEU A 336 6.30 7.68 2.07
C LEU A 336 7.46 8.66 2.24
N PRO A 337 7.93 9.31 1.16
CA PRO A 337 8.84 10.44 1.28
C PRO A 337 8.17 11.55 2.10
N ILE A 338 8.77 11.93 3.22
CA ILE A 338 8.26 13.01 4.09
C ILE A 338 8.93 14.32 3.70
N VAL A 339 10.25 14.32 3.73
CA VAL A 339 11.07 15.53 3.57
C VAL A 339 12.41 15.15 2.94
N GLN A 340 12.97 16.08 2.16
CA GLN A 340 14.35 16.02 1.72
C GLN A 340 15.19 16.99 2.56
N ILE A 341 16.22 16.48 3.23
CA ILE A 341 17.08 17.27 4.11
C ILE A 341 18.41 17.49 3.39
N ARG A 342 18.73 18.75 3.09
CA ARG A 342 19.91 19.15 2.30
C ARG A 342 21.22 18.69 2.93
N GLU A 343 21.30 18.76 4.26
CA GLU A 343 22.50 18.45 5.05
C GLU A 343 22.67 16.95 5.29
N LEU A 344 21.70 16.11 4.91
CA LEU A 344 21.73 14.69 5.16
C LEU A 344 22.37 13.95 3.97
N PRO A 345 23.48 13.21 4.17
CA PRO A 345 24.18 12.56 3.06
C PRO A 345 23.64 11.16 2.72
N PHE A 346 22.71 10.62 3.51
CA PHE A 346 22.14 9.27 3.35
C PHE A 346 20.61 9.30 3.47
N LEU A 347 19.94 8.34 2.85
CA LEU A 347 18.50 8.12 2.97
C LEU A 347 18.18 7.48 4.32
N VAL A 348 17.03 7.81 4.88
CA VAL A 348 16.55 7.26 6.16
C VAL A 348 15.15 6.71 5.97
N HIS A 349 14.91 5.48 6.39
CA HIS A 349 13.57 4.93 6.51
C HIS A 349 13.36 4.39 7.92
N ALA A 350 12.34 4.91 8.60
CA ALA A 350 11.96 4.45 9.95
C ALA A 350 10.48 4.77 10.21
N ASP A 351 9.89 4.12 11.21
CA ASP A 351 8.46 4.27 11.56
C ASP A 351 8.18 5.56 12.34
N PHE A 352 8.55 6.71 11.78
CA PHE A 352 8.29 8.01 12.40
C PHE A 352 6.79 8.25 12.58
N ILE A 353 6.44 8.86 13.71
CA ILE A 353 5.11 9.41 13.94
C ILE A 353 5.07 10.78 13.28
N LEU A 354 4.06 11.03 12.46
CA LEU A 354 3.93 12.27 11.71
C LEU A 354 2.98 13.25 12.41
N THR A 355 2.93 14.48 11.94
CA THR A 355 1.87 15.43 12.28
C THR A 355 0.53 15.00 11.68
N ASP A 356 -0.59 15.59 12.11
CA ASP A 356 -1.93 15.30 11.55
C ASP A 356 -2.01 15.56 10.02
N SER A 357 -1.20 16.50 9.51
CA SER A 357 -1.06 16.76 8.07
C SER A 357 -0.26 15.70 7.33
N ARG A 358 0.47 14.85 8.05
CA ARG A 358 1.44 13.85 7.54
C ARG A 358 2.55 14.42 6.66
N GLN A 359 2.79 15.72 6.75
CA GLN A 359 3.83 16.44 5.98
C GLN A 359 5.11 16.69 6.78
N ALA A 360 5.08 16.41 8.09
CA ALA A 360 6.22 16.62 8.97
C ALA A 360 6.30 15.52 10.04
N ILE A 361 7.50 15.33 10.58
CA ILE A 361 7.75 14.43 11.72
C ILE A 361 7.36 15.17 13.01
N SER A 362 6.54 14.56 13.86
CA SER A 362 6.11 15.18 15.12
C SER A 362 7.19 15.11 16.21
N ASP A 363 7.23 16.09 17.12
CA ASP A 363 8.19 16.06 18.23
C ASP A 363 7.67 15.21 19.40
N ASN A 364 8.20 14.00 19.55
CA ASN A 364 7.80 13.07 20.62
C ASN A 364 8.97 12.14 21.03
N ALA A 365 8.76 11.37 22.10
CA ALA A 365 9.80 10.48 22.64
C ALA A 365 10.21 9.35 21.67
N TRP A 366 9.26 8.77 20.95
CA TRP A 366 9.51 7.72 19.95
C TRP A 366 10.41 8.21 18.81
N ASN A 367 10.06 9.36 18.20
CA ASN A 367 10.85 9.96 17.13
C ASN A 367 12.24 10.41 17.62
N LYS A 368 12.37 10.88 18.87
CA LYS A 368 13.67 11.17 19.48
C LYS A 368 14.52 9.90 19.65
N ALA A 369 13.92 8.78 20.03
CA ALA A 369 14.60 7.49 20.11
C ALA A 369 15.06 7.00 18.73
N LEU A 370 14.19 7.06 17.70
CA LEU A 370 14.55 6.74 16.32
C LEU A 370 15.72 7.59 15.83
N ARG A 371 15.67 8.91 16.04
CA ARG A 371 16.75 9.83 15.68
C ARG A 371 18.09 9.44 16.31
N ASN A 372 18.10 9.10 17.60
CA ASN A 372 19.32 8.68 18.29
C ASN A 372 19.85 7.35 17.73
N LYS A 373 18.96 6.41 17.38
CA LYS A 373 19.32 5.15 16.72
C LYS A 373 19.90 5.36 15.32
N ILE A 374 19.29 6.23 14.51
CA ILE A 374 19.81 6.62 13.19
C ILE A 374 21.23 7.19 13.30
N ALA A 375 21.48 8.06 14.30
CA ALA A 375 22.81 8.62 14.53
C ALA A 375 23.85 7.54 14.88
N ALA A 376 23.49 6.58 15.74
CA ALA A 376 24.37 5.46 16.09
C ALA A 376 24.64 4.54 14.88
N LEU A 377 23.61 4.24 14.08
CA LEU A 377 23.73 3.43 12.88
C LEU A 377 24.63 4.11 11.83
N PHE A 378 24.51 5.42 11.67
CA PHE A 378 25.39 6.20 10.79
C PHE A 378 26.86 6.15 11.24
N CYS A 379 27.14 6.27 12.53
CA CYS A 379 28.51 6.12 13.05
C CYS A 379 29.08 4.74 12.73
N THR A 380 28.27 3.69 12.84
CA THR A 380 28.66 2.31 12.50
C THR A 380 28.96 2.17 11.00
N LEU A 381 28.10 2.73 10.16
CA LEU A 381 28.28 2.78 8.71
C LEU A 381 29.58 3.52 8.33
N ALA A 382 29.83 4.68 8.92
CA ALA A 382 31.05 5.46 8.68
C ALA A 382 32.32 4.70 9.09
N ASN A 383 32.29 4.01 10.24
CA ASN A 383 33.41 3.18 10.70
C ASN A 383 33.68 2.00 9.75
N ARG A 384 32.62 1.32 9.26
CA ARG A 384 32.77 0.21 8.32
C ARG A 384 33.40 0.66 7.00
N LEU A 385 32.92 1.78 6.44
CA LEU A 385 33.48 2.36 5.21
C LEU A 385 34.94 2.79 5.37
N ALA A 386 35.32 3.31 6.53
CA ALA A 386 36.71 3.66 6.81
C ALA A 386 37.64 2.44 6.86
N LEU A 387 37.13 1.27 7.24
CA LEU A 387 37.88 0.02 7.28
C LEU A 387 37.99 -0.63 5.89
N GLU A 388 36.99 -0.45 5.02
CA GLU A 388 36.96 -0.99 3.65
C GLU A 388 37.90 -0.25 2.68
N LYS A 389 38.35 0.96 3.01
CA LYS A 389 39.32 1.75 2.21
C LYS A 389 40.80 1.38 2.47
N LYS A 390 41.08 0.29 3.19
CA LYS A 390 42.42 -0.29 3.37
C LYS A 390 42.55 -1.58 2.56
#